data_AF-A2D9W7-F1
#
_entry.id   AF-A2D9W7-F1
#
_cell.length_a   1.000
_cell.length_b   1.000
_cell.length_c   1.000
_cell.angle_alpha   90.00
_cell.angle_beta   90.00
_cell.angle_gamma   90.00
#
_symmetry.space_group_name_H-M   'P 1'
#
loop_
_entity.id
_entity.type
_entity.pdbx_description
1 polymer ?
#
loop_
_entity_poly.entity_id
_entity_poly.type
_entity_poly.pdbx_seq_one_letter_code
_entity_poly.pdbx_strand_id
1 'polypeptide(L)'
;MMCFNNNNNYNSLTHNNKSQRASYITPENLKTELKQFSIYLRRDFLCVLVKLASRQFGIHLNRTDWRTRTGMLSFIQRNWEQISIALRDPSNFIGWYAINFEFNERILSDKKFTLYLSSIWDKYCDFFNNHETNCFMRSNSNEIVNAISKNENVDGYSFVNTKIGQTLAEIIKKFKNVNEFHGPSIIPPPIPSQIHSVPEQLPNVPSIQDTFINDSSELDMAERMFRDNEDYSVFETFQYAEEIIF
;
A
#
# COMPACT_ATOMS: atom_id res chain seq x y z
N MET A 1 -14.77 44.69 2.42
CA MET A 1 -16.01 43.95 2.71
C MET A 1 -16.62 43.58 1.36
N MET A 2 -16.26 42.41 0.82
CA MET A 2 -16.73 41.92 -0.48
C MET A 2 -17.35 40.54 -0.26
N CYS A 3 -18.65 40.44 -0.52
CA CYS A 3 -19.43 39.22 -0.43
C CYS A 3 -19.25 38.42 -1.72
N PHE A 4 -18.66 37.23 -1.64
CA PHE A 4 -18.71 36.27 -2.74
C PHE A 4 -19.90 35.33 -2.55
N ASN A 5 -20.74 35.34 -3.58
CA ASN A 5 -22.03 34.69 -3.66
C ASN A 5 -21.83 33.20 -3.97
N ASN A 6 -22.48 32.35 -3.18
CA ASN A 6 -22.37 30.90 -3.21
C ASN A 6 -23.50 30.35 -4.08
N ASN A 7 -23.21 29.88 -5.30
CA ASN A 7 -24.19 29.21 -6.15
C ASN A 7 -23.85 27.71 -6.27
N ASN A 8 -24.51 26.94 -5.40
CA ASN A 8 -24.68 25.50 -5.51
C ASN A 8 -25.48 25.17 -6.77
N ASN A 9 -24.87 24.46 -7.71
CA ASN A 9 -25.57 23.81 -8.82
C ASN A 9 -25.25 22.31 -8.78
N TYR A 10 -25.95 21.59 -7.90
CA TYR A 10 -26.03 20.13 -7.95
C TYR A 10 -26.98 19.74 -9.07
N ASN A 11 -26.46 19.62 -10.29
CA ASN A 11 -27.17 18.97 -11.37
C ASN A 11 -26.98 17.45 -11.26
N SER A 12 -28.11 16.81 -11.00
CA SER A 12 -28.41 15.39 -11.07
C SER A 12 -27.68 14.64 -12.21
N LEU A 13 -26.84 13.66 -11.83
CA LEU A 13 -26.38 12.62 -12.73
C LEU A 13 -27.58 11.72 -13.11
N THR A 14 -28.18 11.99 -14.25
CA THR A 14 -29.06 11.03 -14.92
C THR A 14 -28.22 9.86 -15.42
N HIS A 15 -28.44 8.68 -14.85
CA HIS A 15 -27.95 7.39 -15.33
C HIS A 15 -28.41 7.16 -16.78
N ASN A 16 -27.56 7.52 -17.74
CA ASN A 16 -27.68 7.02 -19.11
C ASN A 16 -27.03 5.63 -19.16
N ASN A 17 -27.88 4.60 -19.06
CA ASN A 17 -27.57 3.21 -19.41
C ASN A 17 -27.31 3.07 -20.92
N LYS A 18 -26.20 3.62 -21.40
CA LYS A 18 -25.58 3.13 -22.63
C LYS A 18 -24.67 2.00 -22.23
N SER A 19 -25.01 0.80 -22.67
CA SER A 19 -24.15 -0.39 -22.68
C SER A 19 -22.78 -0.01 -23.26
N GLN A 20 -21.85 0.40 -22.39
CA GLN A 20 -20.46 0.68 -22.73
C GLN A 20 -19.87 -0.65 -23.17
N ARG A 21 -19.62 -0.80 -24.48
CA ARG A 21 -18.72 -1.83 -24.95
C ARG A 21 -17.37 -1.50 -24.34
N ALA A 22 -17.01 -2.21 -23.27
CA ALA A 22 -15.67 -2.16 -22.70
C ALA A 22 -14.68 -2.20 -23.86
N SER A 23 -13.81 -1.20 -23.95
CA SER A 23 -12.80 -1.13 -25.01
C SER A 23 -11.88 -2.34 -24.86
N TYR A 24 -12.10 -3.38 -25.68
CA TYR A 24 -11.34 -4.61 -25.62
C TYR A 24 -9.91 -4.33 -26.10
N ILE A 25 -8.95 -4.38 -25.18
CA ILE A 25 -7.53 -4.31 -25.51
C ILE A 25 -7.00 -5.73 -25.76
N THR A 26 -6.25 -5.90 -26.85
CA THR A 26 -5.56 -7.17 -27.12
C THR A 26 -4.36 -7.33 -26.18
N PRO A 27 -3.92 -8.57 -25.88
CA PRO A 27 -2.76 -8.80 -25.02
C PRO A 27 -1.48 -8.12 -25.50
N GLU A 28 -1.28 -8.02 -26.81
CA GLU A 28 -0.11 -7.40 -27.45
C GLU A 28 -0.15 -5.87 -27.27
N ASN A 29 -1.31 -5.25 -27.52
CA ASN A 29 -1.48 -3.81 -27.32
C ASN A 29 -1.35 -3.44 -25.85
N LEU A 30 -1.88 -4.26 -24.94
CA LEU A 30 -1.74 -4.05 -23.50
C LEU A 30 -0.27 -4.03 -23.09
N LYS A 31 0.53 -4.98 -23.56
CA LYS A 31 1.97 -5.01 -23.28
C LYS A 31 2.67 -3.77 -23.81
N THR A 32 2.32 -3.32 -25.02
CA THR A 32 2.87 -2.10 -25.62
C THR A 32 2.55 -0.86 -24.78
N GLU A 33 1.29 -0.72 -24.35
CA GLU A 33 0.86 0.38 -23.48
C GLU A 33 1.57 0.36 -22.13
N LEU A 34 1.70 -0.80 -21.49
CA LEU A 34 2.36 -0.89 -20.19
C LEU A 34 3.89 -0.69 -20.28
N LYS A 35 4.50 -0.97 -21.43
CA LYS A 35 5.95 -0.82 -21.65
C LYS A 35 6.44 0.62 -21.60
N GLN A 36 5.55 1.60 -21.73
CA GLN A 36 5.90 3.01 -21.53
C GLN A 36 6.22 3.33 -20.06
N PHE A 37 5.67 2.54 -19.12
CA PHE A 37 5.85 2.68 -17.68
C PHE A 37 6.86 1.70 -17.10
N SER A 38 6.93 0.49 -17.65
CA SER A 38 8.02 -0.44 -17.36
C SER A 38 8.45 -1.27 -18.56
N ILE A 39 9.66 -1.04 -19.06
CA ILE A 39 10.17 -1.59 -20.32
C ILE A 39 10.15 -3.12 -20.32
N TYR A 40 10.49 -3.71 -19.17
CA TYR A 40 10.54 -5.16 -18.99
C TYR A 40 9.25 -5.74 -18.38
N LEU A 41 8.24 -4.90 -18.13
CA LEU A 41 6.99 -5.22 -17.43
C LEU A 41 7.30 -6.06 -16.18
N ARG A 42 8.11 -5.51 -15.29
CA ARG A 42 8.67 -6.27 -14.18
C ARG A 42 7.57 -6.83 -13.27
N ARG A 43 7.87 -7.94 -12.58
CA ARG A 43 6.88 -8.66 -11.77
C ARG A 43 6.37 -7.82 -10.60
N ASP A 44 7.27 -7.09 -9.95
CA ASP A 44 6.98 -6.13 -8.88
C ASP A 44 6.06 -5.00 -9.39
N PHE A 45 6.37 -4.39 -10.53
CA PHE A 45 5.53 -3.39 -11.19
C PHE A 45 4.09 -3.87 -11.39
N LEU A 46 3.94 -5.02 -12.06
CA LEU A 46 2.64 -5.60 -12.35
C LEU A 46 1.87 -5.95 -11.08
N CYS A 47 2.55 -6.52 -10.08
CA CYS A 47 1.91 -6.95 -8.85
C CYS A 47 1.36 -5.77 -8.05
N VAL A 48 2.16 -4.70 -7.93
CA VAL A 48 1.74 -3.46 -7.26
C VAL A 48 0.60 -2.81 -8.03
N LEU A 49 0.69 -2.68 -9.35
CA LEU A 49 -0.38 -2.11 -10.18
C LEU A 49 -1.71 -2.85 -10.01
N VAL A 50 -1.69 -4.19 -10.03
CA VAL A 50 -2.88 -5.04 -9.79
C VAL A 50 -3.48 -4.78 -8.42
N LYS A 51 -2.65 -4.72 -7.37
CA LYS A 51 -3.12 -4.47 -6.00
C LYS A 51 -3.68 -3.06 -5.81
N LEU A 52 -3.03 -2.06 -6.39
CA LEU A 52 -3.53 -0.68 -6.38
C LEU A 52 -4.87 -0.57 -7.09
N ALA A 53 -5.00 -1.15 -8.29
CA ALA A 53 -6.23 -1.15 -9.05
C ALA A 53 -7.36 -1.88 -8.30
N SER A 54 -7.07 -3.04 -7.71
CA SER A 54 -8.03 -3.77 -6.88
C SER A 54 -8.56 -2.91 -5.73
N ARG A 55 -7.66 -2.24 -4.99
CA ARG A 55 -8.03 -1.37 -3.87
C ARG A 55 -8.83 -0.15 -4.33
N GLN A 56 -8.37 0.54 -5.37
CA GLN A 56 -8.98 1.78 -5.85
C GLN A 56 -10.37 1.56 -6.43
N PHE A 57 -10.57 0.44 -7.14
CA PHE A 57 -11.82 0.16 -7.85
C PHE A 57 -12.72 -0.85 -7.12
N GLY A 58 -12.33 -1.32 -5.93
CA GLY A 58 -13.10 -2.32 -5.18
C GLY A 58 -13.21 -3.68 -5.89
N ILE A 59 -12.20 -4.06 -6.67
CA ILE A 59 -12.20 -5.32 -7.44
C ILE A 59 -11.61 -6.43 -6.59
N HIS A 60 -12.34 -7.52 -6.42
CA HIS A 60 -11.84 -8.70 -5.71
C HIS A 60 -10.66 -9.36 -6.46
N LEU A 61 -9.62 -9.75 -5.72
CA LEU A 61 -8.43 -10.43 -6.27
C LEU A 61 -8.45 -11.91 -5.96
N ASN A 62 -8.31 -12.73 -6.99
CA ASN A 62 -7.97 -14.14 -6.83
C ASN A 62 -6.46 -14.30 -6.70
N ARG A 63 -6.03 -15.41 -6.08
CA ARG A 63 -4.59 -15.76 -5.99
C ARG A 63 -3.89 -15.78 -7.35
N THR A 64 -4.59 -16.19 -8.41
CA THR A 64 -4.05 -16.23 -9.77
C THR A 64 -3.81 -14.84 -10.34
N ASP A 65 -4.58 -13.83 -9.92
CA ASP A 65 -4.57 -12.48 -10.51
C ASP A 65 -3.30 -11.70 -10.17
N TRP A 66 -2.59 -12.03 -9.09
CA TRP A 66 -1.40 -11.28 -8.65
C TRP A 66 -0.14 -12.14 -8.46
N ARG A 67 -0.26 -13.48 -8.53
CA ARG A 67 0.89 -14.36 -8.29
C ARG A 67 1.74 -14.60 -9.55
N THR A 68 1.11 -14.81 -10.70
CA THR A 68 1.77 -15.13 -11.97
C THR A 68 1.72 -13.95 -12.93
N ARG A 69 2.72 -13.84 -13.82
CA ARG A 69 2.79 -12.77 -14.83
C ARG A 69 1.57 -12.78 -15.75
N THR A 70 1.18 -13.96 -16.22
CA THR A 70 -0.01 -14.15 -17.06
C THR A 70 -1.27 -13.70 -16.33
N GLY A 71 -1.45 -14.10 -15.08
CA GLY A 71 -2.62 -13.70 -14.29
C GLY A 71 -2.70 -12.20 -14.05
N MET A 72 -1.58 -11.53 -13.77
CA MET A 72 -1.52 -10.07 -13.64
C MET A 72 -1.91 -9.36 -14.93
N LEU A 73 -1.39 -9.81 -16.07
CA LEU A 73 -1.75 -9.23 -17.37
C LEU A 73 -3.22 -9.48 -17.71
N SER A 74 -3.75 -10.68 -17.44
CA SER A 74 -5.17 -10.98 -17.63
C SER A 74 -6.07 -10.15 -16.72
N PHE A 75 -5.67 -9.91 -15.47
CA PHE A 75 -6.39 -9.00 -14.57
C PHE A 75 -6.42 -7.58 -15.13
N ILE A 76 -5.28 -7.05 -15.55
CA ILE A 76 -5.20 -5.69 -16.10
C ILE A 76 -6.03 -5.61 -17.39
N GLN A 77 -5.97 -6.61 -18.27
CA GLN A 77 -6.72 -6.65 -19.52
C GLN A 77 -8.24 -6.58 -19.29
N ARG A 78 -8.77 -7.38 -18.36
CA ARG A 78 -10.21 -7.40 -18.05
C ARG A 78 -10.72 -6.08 -17.47
N ASN A 79 -9.84 -5.33 -16.80
CA ASN A 79 -10.16 -4.08 -16.11
C ASN A 79 -9.54 -2.85 -16.80
N TRP A 80 -9.16 -2.99 -18.08
CA TRP A 80 -8.33 -2.00 -18.77
C TRP A 80 -8.96 -0.61 -18.87
N GLU A 81 -10.28 -0.53 -19.06
CA GLU A 81 -10.97 0.75 -19.16
C GLU A 81 -10.72 1.65 -17.93
N GLN A 82 -10.90 1.11 -16.73
CA GLN A 82 -10.68 1.85 -15.48
C GLN A 82 -9.19 2.09 -15.22
N ILE A 83 -8.35 1.07 -15.44
CA ILE A 83 -6.91 1.15 -15.19
C ILE A 83 -6.25 2.16 -16.14
N SER A 84 -6.63 2.19 -17.42
CA SER A 84 -6.04 3.10 -18.41
C SER A 84 -6.36 4.57 -18.13
N ILE A 85 -7.54 4.86 -17.58
CA ILE A 85 -7.89 6.21 -17.11
C ILE A 85 -6.99 6.59 -15.95
N ALA A 86 -6.84 5.72 -14.94
CA ALA A 86 -5.98 5.97 -13.79
C ALA A 86 -4.49 6.10 -14.14
N LEU A 87 -3.99 5.31 -15.09
CA LEU A 87 -2.60 5.38 -15.56
C LEU A 87 -2.29 6.72 -16.27
N ARG A 88 -3.28 7.35 -16.89
CA ARG A 88 -3.13 8.62 -17.62
C ARG A 88 -3.25 9.85 -16.71
N ASP A 89 -3.71 9.67 -15.48
CA ASP A 89 -3.93 10.75 -14.53
C ASP A 89 -2.79 10.81 -13.50
N PRO A 90 -1.83 11.76 -13.62
CA PRO A 90 -0.74 11.89 -12.65
C PRO A 90 -1.21 12.42 -11.29
N SER A 91 -2.43 12.95 -11.18
CA SER A 91 -2.98 13.38 -9.88
C SER A 91 -3.42 12.18 -9.01
N ASN A 92 -3.65 11.02 -9.64
CA ASN A 92 -3.88 9.75 -8.98
C ASN A 92 -2.55 9.06 -8.66
N PHE A 93 -2.46 8.43 -7.48
CA PHE A 93 -1.35 7.56 -7.11
C PHE A 93 -0.99 6.49 -8.15
N ILE A 94 -1.97 5.85 -8.82
CA ILE A 94 -1.68 4.84 -9.87
C ILE A 94 -0.90 5.45 -11.03
N GLY A 95 -1.35 6.62 -11.53
CA GLY A 95 -0.67 7.31 -12.62
C GLY A 95 0.71 7.81 -12.18
N TRP A 96 0.80 8.43 -10.99
CA TRP A 96 2.08 8.85 -10.42
C TRP A 96 3.06 7.68 -10.25
N TYR A 97 2.59 6.56 -9.69
CA TYR A 97 3.37 5.34 -9.51
C TYR A 97 3.90 4.84 -10.85
N ALA A 98 3.04 4.72 -11.86
CA ALA A 98 3.42 4.19 -13.16
C ALA A 98 4.45 5.08 -13.87
N ILE A 99 4.28 6.41 -13.81
CA ILE A 99 5.22 7.37 -14.42
C ILE A 99 6.59 7.35 -13.71
N ASN A 100 6.60 7.21 -12.38
CA ASN A 100 7.82 7.29 -11.58
C ASN A 100 8.48 5.94 -11.31
N PHE A 101 7.86 4.82 -11.71
CA PHE A 101 8.34 3.48 -11.39
C PHE A 101 9.78 3.25 -11.88
N GLU A 102 10.09 3.47 -13.15
CA GLU A 102 11.46 3.23 -13.67
C GLU A 102 12.50 4.16 -13.03
N PHE A 103 12.12 5.37 -12.63
CA PHE A 103 13.05 6.32 -12.00
C PHE A 103 13.32 6.02 -10.52
N ASN A 104 12.31 5.50 -9.82
CA ASN A 104 12.36 5.20 -8.39
C ASN A 104 12.19 3.70 -8.11
N GLU A 105 12.58 2.86 -9.07
CA GLU A 105 12.29 1.43 -9.12
C GLU A 105 12.62 0.76 -7.79
N ARG A 106 13.84 0.95 -7.29
CA ARG A 106 14.32 0.29 -6.07
C ARG A 106 13.47 0.57 -4.85
N ILE A 107 12.88 1.77 -4.76
CA ILE A 107 11.98 2.17 -3.66
C ILE A 107 10.57 1.63 -3.93
N LEU A 108 10.05 1.83 -5.15
CA LEU A 108 8.69 1.50 -5.56
C LEU A 108 8.46 0.01 -5.83
N SER A 109 9.52 -0.80 -5.86
CA SER A 109 9.47 -2.27 -5.87
C SER A 109 9.07 -2.84 -4.52
N ASP A 110 9.25 -2.09 -3.41
CA ASP A 110 8.74 -2.53 -2.11
C ASP A 110 7.21 -2.41 -2.10
N LYS A 111 6.56 -3.57 -2.23
CA LYS A 111 5.11 -3.70 -2.29
C LYS A 111 4.42 -3.14 -1.05
N LYS A 112 4.96 -3.39 0.16
CA LYS A 112 4.32 -2.96 1.41
C LYS A 112 4.40 -1.44 1.51
N PHE A 113 5.59 -0.89 1.27
CA PHE A 113 5.81 0.55 1.31
C PHE A 113 4.97 1.28 0.26
N THR A 114 4.92 0.77 -0.97
CA THR A 114 4.16 1.42 -2.05
C THR A 114 2.65 1.41 -1.80
N LEU A 115 2.09 0.32 -1.26
CA LEU A 115 0.69 0.28 -0.84
C LEU A 115 0.39 1.20 0.33
N TYR A 116 1.36 1.39 1.23
CA TYR A 116 1.28 2.39 2.28
C TYR A 116 1.30 3.81 1.71
N LEU A 117 2.18 4.12 0.75
CA LEU A 117 2.19 5.41 0.07
C LEU A 117 0.85 5.74 -0.58
N SER A 118 0.19 4.74 -1.19
CA SER A 118 -1.16 4.92 -1.75
C SER A 118 -2.20 5.28 -0.69
N SER A 119 -2.04 4.80 0.54
CA SER A 119 -2.99 5.06 1.63
C SER A 119 -2.87 6.47 2.22
N ILE A 120 -1.70 7.10 2.07
CA ILE A 120 -1.44 8.45 2.56
C ILE A 120 -1.38 9.48 1.42
N TRP A 121 -1.75 9.07 0.19
CA TRP A 121 -1.57 9.88 -1.01
C TRP A 121 -2.22 11.25 -0.89
N ASP A 122 -3.46 11.33 -0.41
CA ASP A 122 -4.21 12.59 -0.31
C ASP A 122 -3.50 13.64 0.55
N LYS A 123 -2.67 13.22 1.51
CA LYS A 123 -1.91 14.11 2.39
C LYS A 123 -0.57 14.55 1.81
N TYR A 124 0.03 13.73 0.93
CA TYR A 124 1.40 13.90 0.45
C TYR A 124 1.50 13.99 -1.08
N CYS A 125 0.39 14.10 -1.80
CA CYS A 125 0.37 14.13 -3.27
C CYS A 125 1.21 15.29 -3.82
N ASP A 126 1.10 16.50 -3.26
CA ASP A 126 1.93 17.65 -3.66
C ASP A 126 3.42 17.42 -3.42
N PHE A 127 3.75 16.76 -2.31
CA PHE A 127 5.13 16.41 -1.97
C PHE A 127 5.73 15.44 -3.00
N PHE A 128 4.99 14.40 -3.39
CA PHE A 128 5.43 13.39 -4.35
C PHE A 128 5.35 13.85 -5.82
N ASN A 129 4.44 14.77 -6.15
CA ASN A 129 4.37 15.39 -7.47
C ASN A 129 5.47 16.43 -7.71
N ASN A 130 6.19 16.85 -6.66
CA ASN A 130 7.32 17.74 -6.80
C ASN A 130 8.50 17.03 -7.51
N HIS A 131 8.99 17.62 -8.59
CA HIS A 131 10.13 17.11 -9.35
C HIS A 131 11.41 16.97 -8.50
N GLU A 132 11.67 17.91 -7.59
CA GLU A 132 12.82 17.86 -6.68
C GLU A 132 12.75 16.65 -5.75
N THR A 133 11.55 16.32 -5.25
CA THR A 133 11.33 15.12 -4.43
C THR A 133 11.67 13.85 -5.20
N ASN A 134 11.22 13.73 -6.45
CA ASN A 134 11.50 12.54 -7.28
C ASN A 134 13.00 12.42 -7.59
N CYS A 135 13.67 13.53 -7.93
CA CYS A 135 15.12 13.55 -8.13
C CYS A 135 15.90 13.21 -6.85
N PHE A 136 15.42 13.68 -5.70
CA PHE A 136 15.99 13.38 -4.40
C PHE A 136 15.85 11.90 -4.05
N MET A 137 14.66 11.32 -4.22
CA MET A 137 14.39 9.90 -3.99
C MET A 137 15.30 9.01 -4.84
N ARG A 138 15.44 9.34 -6.14
CA ARG A 138 16.34 8.62 -7.05
C ARG A 138 17.79 8.70 -6.60
N SER A 139 18.27 9.89 -6.24
CA SER A 139 19.67 10.10 -5.86
C SER A 139 20.04 9.40 -4.55
N ASN A 140 19.07 9.24 -3.64
CA ASN A 140 19.27 8.63 -2.32
C ASN A 140 18.66 7.22 -2.22
N SER A 141 18.39 6.55 -3.35
CA SER A 141 17.58 5.34 -3.37
C SER A 141 18.14 4.22 -2.49
N ASN A 142 19.47 4.08 -2.42
CA ASN A 142 20.13 3.09 -1.56
C ASN A 142 19.79 3.30 -0.08
N GLU A 143 19.97 4.52 0.40
CA GLU A 143 19.72 4.84 1.81
C GLU A 143 18.24 4.75 2.15
N ILE A 144 17.36 5.20 1.25
CA ILE A 144 15.91 5.12 1.44
C ILE A 144 15.46 3.65 1.53
N VAL A 145 15.95 2.78 0.63
CA VAL A 145 15.61 1.35 0.67
C VAL A 145 16.13 0.68 1.95
N ASN A 146 17.33 1.03 2.39
CA ASN A 146 17.87 0.55 3.67
C ASN A 146 17.01 1.05 4.84
N ALA A 147 16.62 2.32 4.82
CA ALA A 147 15.76 2.91 5.84
C ALA A 147 14.37 2.26 5.87
N ILE A 148 13.81 1.85 4.73
CA ILE A 148 12.52 1.13 4.65
C ILE A 148 12.66 -0.31 5.19
N SER A 149 13.70 -1.03 4.77
CA SER A 149 13.82 -2.48 5.00
C SER A 149 14.43 -2.86 6.35
N LYS A 150 15.31 -2.04 6.90
CA LYS A 150 16.02 -2.35 8.15
C LYS A 150 15.27 -1.82 9.36
N ASN A 151 15.33 -2.56 10.48
CA ASN A 151 14.83 -2.09 11.77
C ASN A 151 15.85 -1.16 12.48
N GLU A 152 16.39 -0.19 11.74
CA GLU A 152 17.31 0.83 12.23
C GLU A 152 16.60 2.18 12.37
N ASN A 153 17.13 3.06 13.24
CA ASN A 153 16.64 4.42 13.37
C ASN A 153 16.85 5.19 12.07
N VAL A 154 15.75 5.69 11.50
CA VAL A 154 15.75 6.46 10.23
C VAL A 154 16.56 7.76 10.36
N ASP A 155 16.70 8.33 11.55
CA ASP A 155 17.46 9.56 11.78
C ASP A 155 18.98 9.39 11.60
N GLY A 156 19.47 8.15 11.52
CA GLY A 156 20.89 7.85 11.29
C GLY A 156 21.32 7.96 9.82
N TYR A 157 20.39 8.18 8.90
CA TYR A 157 20.67 8.23 7.46
C TYR A 157 21.04 9.64 7.00
N SER A 158 21.94 9.74 6.01
CA SER A 158 22.50 11.02 5.56
C SER A 158 21.47 11.86 4.80
N PHE A 159 20.49 11.21 4.16
CA PHE A 159 19.44 11.89 3.40
C PHE A 159 18.55 12.79 4.28
N VAL A 160 18.48 12.56 5.59
CA VAL A 160 17.64 13.31 6.54
C VAL A 160 18.12 14.76 6.74
N ASN A 161 19.30 15.13 6.26
CA ASN A 161 19.84 16.49 6.39
C ASN A 161 19.15 17.56 5.52
N THR A 162 18.16 17.18 4.71
CA THR A 162 17.39 18.09 3.85
C THR A 162 15.92 18.11 4.24
N LYS A 163 15.20 19.18 3.92
CA LYS A 163 13.75 19.27 4.19
C LYS A 163 12.94 18.14 3.51
N ILE A 164 13.32 17.78 2.28
CA ILE A 164 12.72 16.65 1.54
C ILE A 164 13.00 15.35 2.29
N GLY A 165 14.25 15.14 2.71
CA GLY A 165 14.66 13.97 3.46
C GLY A 165 14.00 13.83 4.83
N GLN A 166 13.81 14.94 5.56
CA GLN A 166 13.06 14.95 6.82
C GLN A 166 11.62 14.49 6.62
N THR A 167 10.95 15.04 5.61
CA THR A 167 9.56 14.65 5.28
C THR A 167 9.49 13.17 4.90
N LEU A 168 10.43 12.68 4.10
CA LEU A 168 10.50 11.27 3.73
C LEU A 168 10.80 10.36 4.93
N ALA A 169 11.68 10.80 5.83
CA ALA A 169 11.99 10.08 7.06
C ALA A 169 10.76 9.95 7.97
N GLU A 170 9.97 11.02 8.11
CA GLU A 170 8.69 10.96 8.84
C GLU A 170 7.71 9.96 8.21
N ILE A 171 7.60 9.93 6.88
CA ILE A 171 6.76 8.96 6.16
C ILE A 171 7.22 7.52 6.43
N ILE A 172 8.53 7.27 6.37
CA ILE A 172 9.11 5.94 6.64
C ILE A 172 8.93 5.53 8.10
N LYS A 173 9.09 6.44 9.07
CA LYS A 173 8.82 6.15 10.49
C LYS A 173 7.37 5.74 10.70
N LYS A 174 6.42 6.48 10.12
CA LYS A 174 4.99 6.12 10.18
C LYS A 174 4.72 4.76 9.54
N PHE A 175 5.34 4.46 8.40
CA PHE A 175 5.25 3.14 7.76
C PHE A 175 5.74 2.01 8.68
N LYS A 176 6.90 2.20 9.34
CA LYS A 176 7.43 1.21 10.28
C LYS A 176 6.52 1.00 11.47
N ASN A 177 6.01 2.07 12.06
CA ASN A 177 5.08 1.98 13.20
C ASN A 177 3.82 1.18 12.86
N VAL A 178 3.27 1.37 11.66
CA VAL A 178 2.09 0.60 11.20
C VAL A 178 2.44 -0.88 11.01
N ASN A 179 3.64 -1.21 10.51
CA ASN A 179 4.04 -2.61 10.34
C ASN A 179 4.47 -3.31 11.63
N GLU A 180 5.04 -2.59 12.60
CA GLU A 180 5.49 -3.16 13.88
C GLU A 180 4.31 -3.62 14.75
N PHE A 181 3.15 -2.98 14.63
CA PHE A 181 1.92 -3.41 15.31
C PHE A 181 1.40 -4.79 14.84
N HIS A 182 1.93 -5.34 13.75
CA HIS A 182 1.54 -6.64 13.19
C HIS A 182 2.58 -7.77 13.42
N GLY A 183 3.61 -7.53 14.24
CA GLY A 183 4.47 -8.62 14.70
C GLY A 183 3.73 -9.54 15.67
N PRO A 184 3.81 -10.88 15.56
CA PRO A 184 3.23 -11.76 16.56
C PRO A 184 3.95 -11.49 17.89
N SER A 185 3.25 -10.84 18.83
CA SER A 185 3.64 -10.85 20.22
C SER A 185 3.47 -12.29 20.71
N ILE A 186 4.52 -13.10 20.52
CA ILE A 186 4.64 -14.38 21.17
C ILE A 186 4.86 -14.05 22.64
N ILE A 187 3.77 -13.81 23.35
CA ILE A 187 3.75 -13.99 24.79
C ILE A 187 3.89 -15.51 24.95
N PRO A 188 5.04 -16.03 25.40
CA PRO A 188 5.16 -17.46 25.63
C PRO A 188 4.05 -17.85 26.62
N PRO A 189 3.25 -18.89 26.31
CA PRO A 189 2.20 -19.31 27.22
C PRO A 189 2.84 -19.61 28.59
N PRO A 190 2.24 -19.16 29.69
CA PRO A 190 2.76 -19.43 31.01
C PRO A 190 2.84 -20.95 31.19
N ILE A 191 4.06 -21.44 31.39
CA ILE A 191 4.35 -22.84 31.67
C ILE A 191 3.55 -23.20 32.93
N PRO A 192 2.67 -24.22 32.90
CA PRO A 192 1.94 -24.66 34.09
C PRO A 192 2.95 -25.18 35.12
N SER A 193 3.21 -24.37 36.15
CA SER A 193 3.95 -24.83 37.32
C SER A 193 3.10 -25.86 38.05
N GLN A 194 3.80 -26.88 38.53
CA GLN A 194 3.30 -28.13 39.05
C GLN A 194 2.18 -27.97 40.10
N ILE A 195 1.22 -28.89 40.01
CA ILE A 195 0.13 -29.12 40.96
C ILE A 195 0.73 -29.34 42.35
N HIS A 196 0.52 -28.39 43.26
CA HIS A 196 0.56 -28.63 44.70
C HIS A 196 -0.86 -28.46 45.24
N SER A 197 -1.30 -29.52 45.89
CA SER A 197 -2.56 -29.71 46.60
C SER A 197 -2.73 -28.78 47.81
N VAL A 198 -4.00 -28.51 48.17
CA VAL A 198 -4.63 -28.21 49.50
C VAL A 198 -5.65 -27.04 49.41
N PRO A 199 -6.79 -27.08 50.16
CA PRO A 199 -8.11 -26.70 49.66
C PRO A 199 -8.67 -25.34 50.11
N GLU A 200 -9.52 -24.81 49.23
CA GLU A 200 -10.83 -24.16 49.43
C GLU A 200 -11.13 -23.41 50.75
N GLN A 201 -11.11 -22.07 50.68
CA GLN A 201 -12.01 -21.18 51.42
C GLN A 201 -12.35 -19.91 50.59
N LEU A 202 -13.66 -19.61 50.49
CA LEU A 202 -14.34 -18.40 49.97
C LEU A 202 -14.37 -17.27 51.06
N PRO A 203 -15.04 -16.10 50.85
CA PRO A 203 -14.87 -15.02 49.86
C PRO A 203 -14.82 -13.60 50.52
N ASN A 204 -14.47 -12.53 49.77
CA ASN A 204 -15.08 -11.16 49.84
C ASN A 204 -14.25 -10.12 49.01
N VAL A 205 -14.80 -9.50 47.94
CA VAL A 205 -15.45 -8.15 47.83
C VAL A 205 -14.43 -6.97 47.79
N PRO A 206 -14.63 -5.80 47.11
CA PRO A 206 -15.25 -5.43 45.81
C PRO A 206 -14.39 -4.48 44.91
N SER A 207 -14.88 -4.20 43.69
CA SER A 207 -14.90 -2.95 42.88
C SER A 207 -13.65 -2.03 42.78
N ILE A 208 -13.31 -1.56 41.56
CA ILE A 208 -13.24 -0.13 41.18
C ILE A 208 -13.01 0.01 39.66
N GLN A 209 -13.53 1.15 39.18
CA GLN A 209 -13.68 1.70 37.84
C GLN A 209 -12.37 1.90 37.07
N ASP A 210 -12.46 1.95 35.74
CA ASP A 210 -12.15 3.14 34.94
C ASP A 210 -12.04 2.76 33.46
N THR A 211 -13.07 3.10 32.68
CA THR A 211 -13.03 2.97 31.22
C THR A 211 -12.63 4.32 30.65
N PHE A 212 -11.34 4.47 30.36
CA PHE A 212 -10.81 5.55 29.53
C PHE A 212 -11.37 5.40 28.11
N ILE A 213 -12.17 6.38 27.69
CA ILE A 213 -12.51 6.57 26.28
C ILE A 213 -11.27 7.21 25.65
N ASN A 214 -10.49 6.40 24.92
CA ASN A 214 -9.37 6.89 24.13
C ASN A 214 -9.85 7.07 22.68
N ASP A 215 -9.71 8.30 22.20
CA ASP A 215 -10.11 8.76 20.87
C ASP A 215 -9.08 8.28 19.83
N SER A 216 -9.24 7.04 19.36
CA SER A 216 -8.32 6.35 18.43
C SER A 216 -8.89 6.17 17.02
N SER A 217 -9.83 7.02 16.60
CA SER A 217 -10.61 6.78 15.37
C SER A 217 -9.80 6.84 14.06
N GLU A 218 -8.66 7.54 14.03
CA GLU A 218 -7.89 7.79 12.80
C GLU A 218 -6.86 6.69 12.48
N LEU A 219 -6.30 6.02 13.49
CA LEU A 219 -5.41 4.86 13.32
C LEU A 219 -6.20 3.62 12.85
N ASP A 220 -7.45 3.52 13.33
CA ASP A 220 -8.32 2.36 13.19
C ASP A 220 -8.74 2.12 11.72
N MET A 221 -8.80 3.17 10.88
CA MET A 221 -9.15 3.03 9.46
C MET A 221 -7.99 2.50 8.62
N ALA A 222 -6.76 2.97 8.88
CA ALA A 222 -5.57 2.43 8.25
C ALA A 222 -5.33 0.98 8.71
N GLU A 223 -5.49 0.71 10.02
CA GLU A 223 -5.32 -0.63 10.61
C GLU A 223 -6.35 -1.65 10.10
N ARG A 224 -7.63 -1.26 9.97
CA ARG A 224 -8.66 -2.12 9.35
C ARG A 224 -8.36 -2.42 7.88
N MET A 225 -7.78 -1.48 7.13
CA MET A 225 -7.39 -1.72 5.73
C MET A 225 -6.20 -2.68 5.57
N PHE A 226 -5.36 -2.84 6.60
CA PHE A 226 -4.27 -3.82 6.60
C PHE A 226 -4.74 -5.25 6.95
N ARG A 227 -5.74 -5.40 7.85
CA ARG A 227 -6.23 -6.71 8.31
C ARG A 227 -6.84 -7.60 7.23
N ASP A 228 -7.58 -7.04 6.27
CA ASP A 228 -8.31 -7.86 5.28
C ASP A 228 -7.43 -8.47 4.16
N ASN A 229 -6.11 -8.23 4.18
CA ASN A 229 -5.18 -8.69 3.14
C ASN A 229 -4.09 -9.67 3.62
N GLU A 230 -4.00 -9.97 4.92
CA GLU A 230 -2.92 -10.80 5.48
C GLU A 230 -3.23 -12.31 5.60
N ASP A 231 -4.45 -12.75 5.25
CA ASP A 231 -4.82 -14.19 5.23
C ASP A 231 -4.05 -15.05 4.21
N TYR A 232 -3.01 -14.51 3.56
CA TYR A 232 -2.16 -15.22 2.61
C TYR A 232 -0.69 -15.37 3.04
N SER A 233 -0.32 -14.99 4.26
CA SER A 233 1.09 -14.96 4.72
C SER A 233 1.73 -16.33 5.05
N VAL A 234 1.03 -17.46 4.94
CA VAL A 234 1.55 -18.76 5.44
C VAL A 234 2.44 -19.54 4.43
N PHE A 235 2.63 -19.07 3.19
CA PHE A 235 3.37 -19.86 2.18
C PHE A 235 4.36 -19.07 1.30
N GLU A 236 5.19 -18.23 1.91
CA GLU A 236 6.26 -17.48 1.20
C GLU A 236 7.60 -18.25 1.03
N THR A 237 7.68 -19.55 1.35
CA THR A 237 8.97 -20.29 1.33
C THR A 237 9.26 -21.19 0.14
N PHE A 238 8.47 -21.20 -0.94
CA PHE A 238 8.80 -22.00 -2.12
C PHE A 238 8.50 -21.28 -3.43
N GLN A 239 9.51 -20.66 -4.05
CA GLN A 239 9.66 -20.57 -5.51
C GLN A 239 11.01 -19.95 -5.91
N TYR A 240 12.04 -20.77 -6.01
CA TYR A 240 13.22 -20.52 -6.86
C TYR A 240 13.61 -21.84 -7.50
N ALA A 241 12.91 -22.21 -8.57
CA ALA A 241 13.32 -23.21 -9.55
C ALA A 241 12.26 -23.26 -10.65
N GLU A 242 12.27 -22.29 -11.56
CA GLU A 242 11.71 -22.43 -12.92
C GLU A 242 11.92 -21.10 -13.66
N GLU A 243 13.15 -20.87 -14.12
CA GLU A 243 13.45 -20.01 -15.28
C GLU A 243 14.90 -20.27 -15.73
N ILE A 244 15.19 -21.55 -16.04
CA ILE A 244 16.19 -21.93 -17.02
C ILE A 244 15.52 -23.06 -17.80
N ILE A 245 14.94 -22.72 -18.95
CA ILE A 245 14.73 -23.55 -20.15
C ILE A 245 13.80 -22.73 -21.07
N PHE A 246 14.43 -21.98 -21.96
CA PHE A 246 14.13 -21.68 -23.37
C PHE A 246 14.66 -20.29 -23.75
#